data_AF-A0A535Q2F2-F1
#
_entry.id   AF-A0A535Q2F2-F1
#
_cell.length_a   1.000
_cell.length_b   1.000
_cell.length_c   1.000
_cell.angle_alpha   90.00
_cell.angle_beta   90.00
_cell.angle_gamma   90.00
#
_symmetry.space_group_name_H-M   'P 1'
#
loop_
_entity.id
_entity.type
_entity.pdbx_description
1 polymer ?
#
loop_
_entity_poly.entity_id
_entity_poly.type
_entity_poly.pdbx_seq_one_letter_code
_entity_poly.pdbx_strand_id
1 'polypeptide(L)'
;MPSLFEHGWSVGQGRQPCRARGCWPVREQPGGSLDGPPGQGLPSGLSNQTAGGGLAMRIESSVTSLSWIPSEAISGMMRLPFDIGPVHYDDPPPDRIANIPELAGSGAVRFINDLRAWIEVENGSIVSHGHSGRGWIGRTKLGFGSRLLLFPAIPMPDIQPQPQPDRKAVRFTQTSGGRPPLPLPRKLNRPPFVQIIPPVVWTTLALTINADGSSSHEVLGASPFPRHWIYDASGKLANKVATTDFSSWSGDIFGARTPWGKEDSPAFVTQVESELERELSQRIMRGGAKPQFRKLAKDEILVKQGDAGQELFLLLDGVLSVEVDGKPIAEVGPGAILGERALLETGTRTATLRALTAVRVAVASPDQVSAEALAEVAGGHRREENV
;
A
#
# COMPACT_ATOMS: atom_id res chain seq x y z
N MET A 1 -7.75 47.62 -45.91
CA MET A 1 -7.43 46.37 -46.64
C MET A 1 -6.41 46.74 -47.71
N PRO A 2 -5.27 46.04 -47.92
CA PRO A 2 -4.88 44.69 -47.46
C PRO A 2 -3.46 44.60 -46.81
N SER A 3 -3.07 43.35 -46.52
CA SER A 3 -1.73 42.73 -46.36
C SER A 3 -0.80 43.10 -45.19
N LEU A 4 -0.80 42.19 -44.21
CA LEU A 4 0.29 41.86 -43.29
C LEU A 4 1.30 40.91 -43.96
N PHE A 5 2.51 40.87 -43.39
CA PHE A 5 3.67 40.01 -43.63
C PHE A 5 4.74 40.53 -44.60
N GLU A 6 5.70 41.24 -44.02
CA GLU A 6 7.13 40.90 -44.09
C GLU A 6 7.80 41.61 -42.90
N HIS A 7 8.77 40.96 -42.24
CA HIS A 7 10.05 41.54 -41.79
C HIS A 7 10.80 40.46 -40.99
N GLY A 8 12.01 40.17 -41.46
CA GLY A 8 12.83 39.04 -41.09
C GLY A 8 13.49 39.12 -39.72
N TRP A 9 13.93 37.94 -39.27
CA TRP A 9 14.84 37.80 -38.14
C TRP A 9 16.25 37.55 -38.67
N SER A 10 17.11 38.53 -38.38
CA SER A 10 18.54 38.49 -38.60
C SER A 10 19.25 37.71 -37.48
N VAL A 11 20.31 37.01 -37.88
CA VAL A 11 21.24 36.25 -37.05
C VAL A 11 22.17 37.20 -36.30
N GLY A 12 22.31 37.02 -34.98
CA GLY A 12 23.26 37.73 -34.14
C GLY A 12 23.95 36.79 -33.14
N GLN A 13 25.23 36.55 -33.37
CA GLN A 13 26.14 35.72 -32.57
C GLN A 13 26.49 36.37 -31.23
N GLY A 14 26.83 35.53 -30.24
CA GLY A 14 27.91 35.83 -29.30
C GLY A 14 27.57 35.80 -27.80
N ARG A 15 27.92 34.71 -27.11
CA ARG A 15 28.99 34.67 -26.09
C ARG A 15 29.12 33.26 -25.47
N GLN A 16 30.38 32.93 -25.21
CA GLN A 16 30.97 31.62 -24.89
C GLN A 16 30.83 31.19 -23.41
N PRO A 17 31.22 29.93 -23.08
CA PRO A 17 30.86 29.21 -21.85
C PRO A 17 31.91 29.26 -20.74
N CYS A 18 31.48 29.09 -19.49
CA CYS A 18 32.36 28.83 -18.34
C CYS A 18 32.32 27.34 -17.94
N ARG A 19 33.53 26.80 -17.69
CA ARG A 19 33.89 25.39 -17.44
C ARG A 19 33.63 24.95 -15.98
N ALA A 20 33.34 23.65 -15.79
CA ALA A 20 33.84 22.82 -14.67
C ALA A 20 33.69 21.32 -15.06
N ARG A 21 34.75 20.67 -15.54
CA ARG A 21 35.60 19.65 -14.86
C ARG A 21 34.84 18.40 -14.34
N GLY A 22 35.17 17.23 -14.89
CA GLY A 22 34.95 15.94 -14.21
C GLY A 22 34.66 14.69 -15.04
N CYS A 23 35.25 14.51 -16.23
CA CYS A 23 35.21 13.20 -16.91
C CYS A 23 36.21 12.23 -16.26
N TRP A 24 35.73 11.11 -15.75
CA TRP A 24 36.56 9.93 -15.42
C TRP A 24 36.40 8.88 -16.53
N PRO A 25 37.49 8.36 -17.13
CA PRO A 25 37.38 7.35 -18.16
C PRO A 25 37.20 5.95 -17.56
N VAL A 26 36.32 5.18 -18.21
CA VAL A 26 36.21 3.73 -18.13
C VAL A 26 37.55 3.13 -18.57
N ARG A 27 38.11 2.21 -17.77
CA ARG A 27 39.28 1.42 -18.16
C ARG A 27 38.90 -0.06 -18.24
N GLU A 28 38.96 -0.58 -19.46
CA GLU A 28 38.89 -1.99 -19.81
C GLU A 28 40.05 -2.77 -19.16
N GLN A 29 39.75 -3.97 -18.66
CA GLN A 29 40.75 -4.96 -18.26
C GLN A 29 41.12 -5.85 -19.46
N PRO A 30 42.41 -6.14 -19.70
CA PRO A 30 42.82 -7.36 -20.39
C PRO A 30 43.28 -8.42 -19.37
N GLY A 31 42.93 -9.67 -19.65
CA GLY A 31 43.29 -10.83 -18.82
C GLY A 31 44.70 -11.38 -19.08
N GLY A 32 45.13 -12.23 -18.14
CA GLY A 32 46.09 -13.33 -18.30
C GLY A 32 47.57 -12.99 -18.14
N SER A 33 48.22 -13.52 -17.10
CA SER A 33 48.98 -14.78 -17.18
C SER A 33 49.47 -15.26 -15.81
N LEU A 34 49.69 -16.57 -15.75
CA LEU A 34 50.22 -17.37 -14.66
C LEU A 34 51.75 -17.20 -14.56
N ASP A 35 52.26 -17.41 -13.34
CA ASP A 35 53.61 -17.89 -12.94
C ASP A 35 54.32 -17.02 -11.90
N GLY A 36 54.38 -17.54 -10.66
CA GLY A 36 55.24 -17.07 -9.57
C GLY A 36 55.76 -18.27 -8.75
N PRO A 37 57.04 -18.30 -8.33
CA PRO A 37 57.74 -19.52 -7.90
C PRO A 37 57.51 -19.90 -6.42
N PRO A 38 57.87 -21.14 -6.01
CA PRO A 38 57.43 -21.72 -4.75
C PRO A 38 58.40 -21.48 -3.57
N GLY A 39 57.81 -21.40 -2.37
CA GLY A 39 58.36 -21.95 -1.13
C GLY A 39 59.19 -21.01 -0.25
N GLN A 40 58.69 -20.73 0.97
CA GLN A 40 59.34 -21.09 2.23
C GLN A 40 58.58 -20.57 3.47
N GLY A 41 58.41 -21.45 4.46
CA GLY A 41 58.40 -21.07 5.89
C GLY A 41 57.05 -20.85 6.57
N LEU A 42 56.44 -21.93 7.08
CA LEU A 42 55.57 -21.88 8.26
C LEU A 42 56.43 -21.69 9.51
N PRO A 43 56.01 -20.85 10.48
CA PRO A 43 56.24 -21.12 11.88
C PRO A 43 54.92 -21.46 12.56
N SER A 44 54.87 -22.69 13.05
CA SER A 44 54.00 -23.18 14.11
C SER A 44 54.28 -22.45 15.43
N GLY A 45 53.26 -21.95 16.11
CA GLY A 45 53.39 -21.55 17.52
C GLY A 45 52.39 -20.53 18.04
N LEU A 46 51.30 -21.04 18.62
CA LEU A 46 50.68 -20.54 19.87
C LEU A 46 50.34 -19.04 19.97
N SER A 47 49.07 -18.70 19.73
CA SER A 47 48.27 -18.05 20.79
C SER A 47 46.82 -18.45 20.61
N ASN A 48 46.41 -19.45 21.38
CA ASN A 48 45.00 -19.75 21.60
C ASN A 48 44.49 -18.67 22.56
N GLN A 49 44.23 -17.46 22.03
CA GLN A 49 43.37 -16.53 22.73
C GLN A 49 41.97 -17.14 22.66
N THR A 50 41.55 -17.73 23.77
CA THR A 50 40.13 -17.94 24.06
C THR A 50 39.47 -16.56 24.11
N ALA A 51 39.12 -16.03 22.94
CA ALA A 51 38.06 -15.06 22.83
C ALA A 51 36.79 -15.81 23.23
N GLY A 52 36.33 -15.58 24.45
CA GLY A 52 34.92 -15.79 24.78
C GLY A 52 34.10 -14.77 24.00
N GLY A 53 34.03 -14.94 22.67
CA GLY A 53 33.08 -14.24 21.84
C GLY A 53 31.73 -14.87 22.13
N GLY A 54 30.82 -14.11 22.73
CA GLY A 54 29.43 -14.53 22.74
C GLY A 54 29.05 -14.71 21.27
N LEU A 55 28.49 -15.87 20.91
CA LEU A 55 27.99 -16.09 19.55
C LEU A 55 26.93 -15.02 19.28
N ALA A 56 27.28 -14.01 18.48
CA ALA A 56 26.35 -12.98 18.07
C ALA A 56 25.19 -13.64 17.30
N MET A 57 23.98 -13.49 17.82
CA MET A 57 22.78 -14.06 17.23
C MET A 57 22.21 -13.07 16.21
N ARG A 58 22.02 -13.54 14.97
CA ARG A 58 21.37 -12.75 13.91
C ARG A 58 19.85 -12.96 13.97
N ILE A 59 19.12 -11.85 14.05
CA ILE A 59 17.66 -11.81 14.11
C ILE A 59 17.18 -11.05 12.88
N GLU A 60 16.33 -11.67 12.07
CA GLU A 60 15.77 -11.08 10.86
C GLU A 60 14.25 -10.99 10.97
N SER A 61 13.68 -9.92 10.43
CA SER A 61 12.23 -9.75 10.35
C SER A 61 11.86 -8.93 9.11
N SER A 62 10.57 -8.95 8.77
CA SER A 62 10.04 -8.23 7.62
C SER A 62 8.59 -7.82 7.82
N VAL A 63 8.21 -6.76 7.11
CA VAL A 63 6.82 -6.39 6.87
C VAL A 63 6.66 -6.11 5.38
N THR A 64 5.58 -6.61 4.80
CA THR A 64 5.33 -6.46 3.37
C THR A 64 4.00 -5.76 3.16
N SER A 65 3.98 -4.70 2.36
CA SER A 65 2.75 -4.11 1.83
C SER A 65 2.55 -4.53 0.37
N LEU A 66 1.32 -4.88 0.01
CA LEU A 66 0.91 -5.23 -1.35
C LEU A 66 -0.22 -4.31 -1.78
N SER A 67 -0.04 -3.65 -2.92
CA SER A 67 -1.02 -2.75 -3.50
C SER A 67 -1.82 -3.40 -4.64
N TRP A 68 -3.14 -3.31 -4.63
CA TRP A 68 -4.03 -3.91 -5.64
C TRP A 68 -5.30 -3.09 -5.86
N ILE A 69 -5.96 -3.24 -7.00
CA ILE A 69 -7.16 -2.47 -7.35
C ILE A 69 -8.42 -3.33 -7.15
N PRO A 70 -9.16 -3.16 -6.04
CA PRO A 70 -10.44 -3.82 -5.86
C PRO A 70 -11.50 -3.27 -6.81
N SER A 71 -12.45 -4.11 -7.18
CA SER A 71 -13.59 -3.72 -8.01
C SER A 71 -14.49 -2.65 -7.38
N GLU A 72 -14.44 -2.56 -6.06
CA GLU A 72 -15.29 -1.72 -5.23
C GLU A 72 -14.77 -0.28 -5.05
N ALA A 73 -13.45 -0.07 -5.19
CA ALA A 73 -12.83 1.22 -4.90
C ALA A 73 -12.98 2.26 -6.02
N ILE A 74 -13.49 1.90 -7.19
CA ILE A 74 -13.57 2.81 -8.34
C ILE A 74 -15.01 3.28 -8.55
N SER A 75 -15.22 4.60 -8.53
CA SER A 75 -16.54 5.22 -8.65
C SER A 75 -16.60 6.34 -9.68
N GLY A 76 -17.80 6.61 -10.19
CA GLY A 76 -18.05 7.70 -11.14
C GLY A 76 -17.32 7.52 -12.48
N MET A 77 -16.86 8.63 -13.07
CA MET A 77 -16.23 8.66 -14.40
C MET A 77 -14.92 7.85 -14.48
N MET A 78 -14.31 7.54 -13.33
CA MET A 78 -13.11 6.69 -13.23
C MET A 78 -13.38 5.20 -13.48
N ARG A 79 -14.67 4.79 -13.46
CA ARG A 79 -15.10 3.43 -13.76
C ARG A 79 -15.10 3.14 -15.27
N LEU A 80 -15.18 4.18 -16.10
CA LEU A 80 -15.30 4.08 -17.55
C LEU A 80 -14.15 3.28 -18.21
N PRO A 81 -12.86 3.49 -17.87
CA PRO A 81 -11.78 2.65 -18.40
C PRO A 81 -11.79 1.19 -17.93
N PHE A 82 -12.55 0.86 -16.87
CA PHE A 82 -12.69 -0.49 -16.31
C PHE A 82 -13.95 -1.21 -16.82
N ASP A 83 -15.04 -0.48 -17.04
CA ASP A 83 -16.32 -1.02 -17.51
C ASP A 83 -16.38 -1.11 -19.05
N ILE A 84 -15.72 -0.21 -19.78
CA ILE A 84 -15.75 -0.14 -21.26
C ILE A 84 -14.36 -0.09 -21.91
N GLY A 85 -13.30 -0.09 -21.11
CA GLY A 85 -11.92 0.13 -21.54
C GLY A 85 -11.00 -1.08 -21.33
N PRO A 86 -9.67 -0.89 -21.52
CA PRO A 86 -8.69 -1.96 -21.46
C PRO A 86 -8.35 -2.42 -20.03
N VAL A 87 -8.81 -1.74 -18.98
CA VAL A 87 -8.33 -2.01 -17.61
C VAL A 87 -9.26 -3.01 -16.93
N HIS A 88 -8.73 -4.03 -16.26
CA HIS A 88 -9.53 -4.99 -15.50
C HIS A 88 -9.35 -4.76 -13.99
N TYR A 89 -10.38 -5.16 -13.22
CA TYR A 89 -10.30 -5.27 -11.78
C TYR A 89 -9.38 -6.44 -11.39
N ASP A 90 -8.63 -6.29 -10.29
CA ASP A 90 -7.82 -7.40 -9.76
C ASP A 90 -8.70 -8.34 -8.93
N ASP A 91 -8.41 -9.64 -9.01
CA ASP A 91 -8.83 -10.57 -7.96
C ASP A 91 -8.07 -10.23 -6.66
N PRO A 92 -8.72 -10.37 -5.49
CA PRO A 92 -8.08 -10.04 -4.24
C PRO A 92 -6.86 -10.95 -4.00
N PRO A 93 -5.72 -10.42 -3.50
CA PRO A 93 -4.51 -11.18 -3.25
C PRO A 93 -4.71 -12.38 -2.30
N PRO A 94 -3.80 -13.36 -2.29
CA PRO A 94 -3.85 -14.46 -1.35
C PRO A 94 -3.55 -13.98 0.08
N ASP A 95 -4.15 -14.62 1.08
CA ASP A 95 -3.95 -14.26 2.50
C ASP A 95 -2.57 -14.67 3.03
N ARG A 96 -1.81 -15.44 2.23
CA ARG A 96 -0.41 -15.74 2.47
C ARG A 96 0.41 -15.50 1.20
N ILE A 97 1.49 -14.73 1.33
CA ILE A 97 2.47 -14.54 0.26
C ILE A 97 3.47 -15.70 0.30
N ALA A 98 3.50 -16.49 -0.77
CA ALA A 98 4.49 -17.55 -0.94
C ALA A 98 5.77 -17.06 -1.62
N ASN A 99 5.64 -16.25 -2.69
CA ASN A 99 6.77 -15.79 -3.49
C ASN A 99 6.51 -14.37 -4.03
N ILE A 100 7.26 -13.39 -3.52
CA ILE A 100 7.12 -11.98 -3.90
C ILE A 100 7.46 -11.72 -5.38
N PRO A 101 8.63 -12.15 -5.92
CA PRO A 101 8.96 -11.93 -7.33
C PRO A 101 7.91 -12.51 -8.29
N GLU A 102 7.42 -13.71 -8.02
CA GLU A 102 6.37 -14.35 -8.83
C GLU A 102 5.06 -13.55 -8.78
N LEU A 103 4.64 -13.14 -7.57
CA LEU A 103 3.43 -12.35 -7.38
C LEU A 103 3.50 -10.99 -8.07
N ALA A 104 4.64 -10.30 -8.00
CA ALA A 104 4.89 -9.05 -8.73
C ALA A 104 4.81 -9.25 -10.26
N GLY A 105 5.25 -10.41 -10.77
CA GLY A 105 5.21 -10.77 -12.19
C GLY A 105 3.82 -11.20 -12.70
N SER A 106 2.94 -11.68 -11.83
CA SER A 106 1.61 -12.24 -12.17
C SER A 106 0.63 -11.22 -12.79
N GLY A 107 0.85 -9.95 -12.46
CA GLY A 107 -0.03 -8.83 -12.74
C GLY A 107 -1.31 -8.74 -11.93
N ALA A 108 -1.36 -9.43 -10.78
CA ALA A 108 -2.41 -9.30 -9.77
C ALA A 108 -2.18 -8.12 -8.80
N VAL A 109 -1.00 -7.49 -8.84
CA VAL A 109 -0.59 -6.44 -7.91
C VAL A 109 0.00 -5.26 -8.67
N ARG A 110 -0.05 -4.07 -8.07
CA ARG A 110 0.46 -2.82 -8.64
C ARG A 110 1.87 -2.52 -8.21
N PHE A 111 2.17 -2.71 -6.94
CA PHE A 111 3.52 -2.78 -6.41
C PHE A 111 3.51 -3.52 -5.06
N ILE A 112 4.69 -3.89 -4.60
CA ILE A 112 4.93 -4.47 -3.28
C ILE A 112 6.02 -3.64 -2.61
N ASN A 113 5.82 -3.21 -1.37
CA ASN A 113 6.87 -2.65 -0.51
C ASN A 113 7.30 -3.77 0.45
N ASP A 114 8.46 -4.38 0.19
CA ASP A 114 9.01 -5.48 0.99
C ASP A 114 10.12 -4.93 1.88
N LEU A 115 9.78 -4.51 3.11
CA LEU A 115 10.77 -4.03 4.07
C LEU A 115 11.32 -5.23 4.85
N ARG A 116 12.62 -5.50 4.66
CA ARG A 116 13.37 -6.58 5.33
C ARG A 116 14.56 -6.00 6.04
N ALA A 117 14.77 -6.41 7.29
CA ALA A 117 15.89 -5.94 8.08
C ALA A 117 16.39 -7.02 9.03
N TRP A 118 17.58 -6.79 9.56
CA TRP A 118 18.23 -7.68 10.51
C TRP A 118 19.00 -6.90 11.56
N ILE A 119 19.18 -7.50 12.72
CA ILE A 119 20.07 -7.07 13.79
C ILE A 119 20.97 -8.23 14.20
N GLU A 120 22.15 -7.93 14.72
CA GLU A 120 23.01 -8.88 15.42
C GLU A 120 23.08 -8.51 16.89
N VAL A 121 22.87 -9.50 17.75
CA VAL A 121 22.78 -9.33 19.20
C VAL A 121 23.84 -10.16 19.88
N GLU A 122 24.66 -9.52 20.71
CA GLU A 122 25.64 -10.18 21.57
C GLU A 122 25.35 -9.78 23.02
N ASN A 123 25.23 -10.77 23.92
CA ASN A 123 24.94 -10.55 25.35
C ASN A 123 23.72 -9.66 25.60
N GLY A 124 22.66 -9.80 24.78
CA GLY A 124 21.43 -9.02 24.88
C GLY A 124 21.53 -7.56 24.41
N SER A 125 22.66 -7.17 23.81
CA SER A 125 22.90 -5.84 23.24
C SER A 125 23.05 -5.92 21.73
N ILE A 126 22.52 -4.94 21.02
CA ILE A 126 22.63 -4.86 19.56
C ILE A 126 24.03 -4.38 19.19
N VAL A 127 24.76 -5.17 18.40
CA VAL A 127 26.14 -4.88 17.95
C VAL A 127 26.23 -4.51 16.48
N SER A 128 25.25 -4.91 15.67
CA SER A 128 25.18 -4.59 14.24
C SER A 128 23.74 -4.65 13.75
N HIS A 129 23.47 -4.03 12.61
CA HIS A 129 22.17 -4.04 11.96
C HIS A 129 22.26 -3.77 10.47
N GLY A 130 21.26 -4.19 9.70
CA GLY A 130 21.19 -3.91 8.28
C GLY A 130 19.77 -3.93 7.71
N HIS A 131 19.63 -3.24 6.58
CA HIS A 131 18.39 -3.10 5.83
C HIS A 131 18.57 -3.72 4.45
N SER A 132 17.70 -4.67 4.09
CA SER A 132 17.73 -5.40 2.81
C SER A 132 16.40 -5.32 2.04
N GLY A 133 15.47 -4.51 2.54
CA GLY A 133 14.19 -4.28 1.90
C GLY A 133 14.30 -3.63 0.52
N ARG A 134 13.24 -3.79 -0.28
CA ARG A 134 13.07 -3.14 -1.58
C ARG A 134 11.60 -3.07 -2.01
N GLY A 135 11.32 -2.19 -2.96
CA GLY A 135 10.11 -2.17 -3.74
C GLY A 135 10.13 -3.17 -4.89
N TRP A 136 8.97 -3.75 -5.20
CA TRP A 136 8.74 -4.56 -6.40
C TRP A 136 7.63 -3.93 -7.21
N ILE A 137 7.87 -3.70 -8.49
CA ILE A 137 6.87 -3.12 -9.37
C ILE A 137 6.06 -4.21 -10.04
N GLY A 138 4.74 -4.13 -9.87
CA GLY A 138 3.79 -5.00 -10.53
C GLY A 138 3.65 -4.70 -12.02
N ARG A 139 3.26 -5.71 -12.79
CA ARG A 139 2.92 -5.55 -14.22
C ARG A 139 1.41 -5.40 -14.36
N THR A 140 0.92 -4.38 -15.04
CA THR A 140 -0.53 -4.20 -15.21
C THR A 140 -1.01 -4.85 -16.50
N LYS A 141 -2.06 -5.67 -16.41
CA LYS A 141 -2.77 -6.25 -17.55
C LYS A 141 -3.72 -5.20 -18.15
N LEU A 142 -3.51 -4.86 -19.43
CA LEU A 142 -4.38 -3.99 -20.21
C LEU A 142 -4.90 -4.75 -21.45
N GLY A 143 -6.20 -4.86 -21.61
CA GLY A 143 -6.91 -5.50 -22.71
C GLY A 143 -7.06 -4.60 -23.94
N PHE A 144 -6.46 -4.96 -25.06
CA PHE A 144 -6.62 -4.28 -26.34
C PHE A 144 -7.42 -5.18 -27.30
N GLY A 145 -8.73 -4.97 -27.37
CA GLY A 145 -9.63 -5.86 -28.11
C GLY A 145 -9.68 -7.24 -27.47
N SER A 146 -9.40 -8.31 -28.22
CA SER A 146 -9.32 -9.69 -27.70
C SER A 146 -7.97 -10.06 -27.07
N ARG A 147 -6.99 -9.15 -27.05
CA ARG A 147 -5.63 -9.41 -26.56
C ARG A 147 -5.39 -8.76 -25.21
N LEU A 148 -4.69 -9.45 -24.31
CA LEU A 148 -4.23 -8.91 -23.03
C LEU A 148 -2.72 -8.60 -23.12
N LEU A 149 -2.31 -7.37 -22.82
CA LEU A 149 -0.91 -6.94 -22.82
C LEU A 149 -0.46 -6.53 -21.41
N LEU A 150 0.77 -6.85 -21.04
CA LEU A 150 1.37 -6.48 -19.75
C LEU A 150 2.24 -5.23 -19.87
N PHE A 151 1.86 -4.15 -19.19
CA PHE A 151 2.62 -2.91 -19.13
C PHE A 151 3.33 -2.77 -17.78
N PRO A 152 4.64 -2.44 -17.76
CA PRO A 152 5.34 -2.16 -16.52
C PRO A 152 4.87 -0.82 -15.93
N ALA A 153 4.73 -0.76 -14.60
CA ALA A 153 4.66 0.55 -13.93
C ALA A 153 6.04 1.23 -13.98
N ILE A 154 6.07 2.54 -13.77
CA ILE A 154 7.34 3.28 -13.63
C ILE A 154 7.72 3.25 -12.15
N PRO A 155 8.81 2.57 -11.74
CA PRO A 155 9.27 2.61 -10.35
C PRO A 155 9.64 4.03 -9.94
N MET A 156 9.32 4.38 -8.70
CA MET A 156 10.01 5.47 -8.02
C MET A 156 11.17 4.86 -7.20
N PRO A 157 12.31 5.57 -7.02
CA PRO A 157 13.40 5.08 -6.18
C PRO A 157 12.93 4.83 -4.74
N ASP A 158 13.29 3.70 -4.15
CA ASP A 158 12.96 3.44 -2.74
C ASP A 158 13.63 4.48 -1.84
N ILE A 159 12.89 4.96 -0.83
CA ILE A 159 13.41 5.87 0.20
C ILE A 159 13.66 5.03 1.45
N GLN A 160 14.93 4.90 1.82
CA GLN A 160 15.38 4.13 2.99
C GLN A 160 16.22 5.05 3.88
N PRO A 161 15.61 5.78 4.83
CA PRO A 161 16.34 6.58 5.80
C PRO A 161 17.30 5.71 6.61
N GLN A 162 18.32 6.34 7.21
CA GLN A 162 19.22 5.61 8.12
C GLN A 162 18.41 4.94 9.24
N PRO A 163 18.67 3.66 9.56
CA PRO A 163 18.06 3.00 10.69
C PRO A 163 18.27 3.80 11.97
N GLN A 164 17.30 3.74 12.89
CA GLN A 164 17.34 4.44 14.16
C GLN A 164 17.61 3.40 15.26
N PRO A 165 18.89 3.15 15.60
CA PRO A 165 19.26 2.21 16.65
C PRO A 165 19.05 2.82 18.04
N ASP A 166 18.57 1.99 18.94
CA ASP A 166 18.62 2.13 20.40
C ASP A 166 19.34 0.89 20.99
N ARG A 167 19.63 0.89 22.28
CA ARG A 167 20.35 -0.20 22.96
C ARG A 167 19.68 -1.57 22.80
N LYS A 168 18.35 -1.61 22.73
CA LYS A 168 17.55 -2.84 22.71
C LYS A 168 16.69 -3.01 21.47
N ALA A 169 16.66 -2.04 20.56
CA ALA A 169 15.83 -2.11 19.37
C ALA A 169 16.44 -1.31 18.24
N VAL A 170 16.16 -1.70 16.99
CA VAL A 170 16.46 -0.87 15.81
C VAL A 170 15.18 -0.68 15.03
N ARG A 171 14.87 0.58 14.69
CA ARG A 171 13.75 0.94 13.81
C ARG A 171 14.24 1.19 12.40
N PHE A 172 13.58 0.57 11.44
CA PHE A 172 13.82 0.67 10.01
C PHE A 172 12.61 1.27 9.33
N THR A 173 12.82 2.08 8.29
CA THR A 173 11.74 2.70 7.51
C THR A 173 12.01 2.53 6.01
N GLN A 174 10.98 2.19 5.24
CA GLN A 174 11.06 2.14 3.78
C GLN A 174 9.79 2.68 3.15
N THR A 175 9.95 3.63 2.24
CA THR A 175 8.92 4.00 1.27
C THR A 175 9.22 3.36 -0.07
N SER A 176 8.24 2.65 -0.61
CA SER A 176 8.29 2.09 -1.98
C SER A 176 7.00 2.40 -2.71
N GLY A 177 7.10 2.52 -4.03
CA GLY A 177 5.97 2.88 -4.87
C GLY A 177 6.36 3.16 -6.31
N GLY A 178 5.41 3.67 -7.08
CA GLY A 178 5.59 3.86 -8.51
C GLY A 178 4.46 4.63 -9.14
N ARG A 179 4.51 4.73 -10.46
CA ARG A 179 3.41 5.21 -11.29
C ARG A 179 2.81 4.03 -12.04
N PRO A 180 1.61 3.54 -11.65
CA PRO A 180 0.92 2.50 -12.40
C PRO A 180 0.60 3.04 -13.81
N PRO A 181 0.48 2.18 -14.83
CA PRO A 181 0.10 2.59 -16.19
C PRO A 181 -1.40 2.91 -16.26
N LEU A 182 -1.85 3.86 -15.46
CA LEU A 182 -3.22 4.34 -15.37
C LEU A 182 -3.25 5.82 -15.77
N PRO A 183 -3.68 6.18 -16.99
CA PRO A 183 -3.73 7.57 -17.42
C PRO A 183 -4.84 8.30 -16.66
N LEU A 184 -4.47 9.26 -15.80
CA LEU A 184 -5.43 10.08 -15.06
C LEU A 184 -5.39 11.55 -15.49
N PRO A 185 -6.57 12.20 -15.66
CA PRO A 185 -6.64 13.62 -15.94
C PRO A 185 -6.30 14.43 -14.68
N ARG A 186 -5.24 15.23 -14.76
CA ARG A 186 -4.84 16.20 -13.74
C ARG A 186 -5.22 17.61 -14.18
N LYS A 187 -5.98 18.32 -13.36
CA LYS A 187 -6.28 19.75 -13.60
C LYS A 187 -5.02 20.61 -13.38
N LEU A 188 -4.81 21.56 -14.27
CA LEU A 188 -3.73 22.55 -14.20
C LEU A 188 -4.33 23.96 -14.11
N ASN A 189 -3.66 24.86 -13.39
CA ASN A 189 -4.10 26.26 -13.26
C ASN A 189 -3.72 27.12 -14.48
N ARG A 190 -3.14 26.52 -15.53
CA ARG A 190 -2.70 27.17 -16.77
C ARG A 190 -2.83 26.22 -17.96
N PRO A 191 -2.89 26.72 -19.21
CA PRO A 191 -2.92 25.88 -20.41
C PRO A 191 -1.81 24.80 -20.39
N PRO A 192 -2.12 23.54 -20.77
CA PRO A 192 -3.35 23.06 -21.41
C PRO A 192 -4.54 22.77 -20.46
N PHE A 193 -4.51 23.23 -19.19
CA PHE A 193 -5.54 23.07 -18.14
C PHE A 193 -5.85 21.62 -17.71
N VAL A 194 -5.51 20.64 -18.54
CA VAL A 194 -5.56 19.21 -18.24
C VAL A 194 -4.26 18.57 -18.73
N GLN A 195 -3.64 17.77 -17.86
CA GLN A 195 -2.50 16.93 -18.19
C GLN A 195 -2.87 15.48 -17.90
N ILE A 196 -2.62 14.58 -18.85
CA ILE A 196 -2.74 13.14 -18.61
C ILE A 196 -1.40 12.65 -18.07
N ILE A 197 -1.36 12.30 -16.79
CA ILE A 197 -0.16 11.74 -16.16
C ILE A 197 -0.59 10.66 -15.16
N PRO A 198 0.12 9.52 -15.09
CA PRO A 198 -0.24 8.50 -14.12
C PRO A 198 0.09 8.95 -12.70
N PRO A 199 -0.75 8.62 -11.70
CA PRO A 199 -0.56 9.04 -10.31
C PRO A 199 0.68 8.40 -9.70
N VAL A 200 1.18 8.96 -8.60
CA VAL A 200 2.14 8.24 -7.74
C VAL A 200 1.36 7.46 -6.69
N VAL A 201 1.72 6.19 -6.52
CA VAL A 201 1.15 5.28 -5.53
C VAL A 201 2.27 4.73 -4.67
N TRP A 202 2.08 4.64 -3.36
CA TRP A 202 3.12 4.25 -2.41
C TRP A 202 2.58 3.72 -1.10
N THR A 203 3.47 3.10 -0.35
CA THR A 203 3.34 2.90 1.11
C THR A 203 4.68 3.22 1.77
N THR A 204 4.62 3.70 3.00
CA THR A 204 5.75 3.90 3.91
C THR A 204 5.54 3.02 5.13
N LEU A 205 6.46 2.07 5.32
CA LEU A 205 6.41 1.10 6.40
C LEU A 205 7.52 1.38 7.41
N ALA A 206 7.26 1.08 8.67
CA ALA A 206 8.29 0.95 9.69
C ALA A 206 8.27 -0.45 10.31
N LEU A 207 9.46 -0.95 10.64
CA LEU A 207 9.69 -2.19 11.37
C LEU A 207 10.65 -1.91 12.51
N THR A 208 10.29 -2.33 13.70
CA THR A 208 11.18 -2.33 14.85
C THR A 208 11.53 -3.78 15.20
N ILE A 209 12.81 -4.09 15.29
CA ILE A 209 13.33 -5.39 15.73
C ILE A 209 14.01 -5.19 17.08
N ASN A 210 13.59 -5.97 18.08
CA ASN A 210 14.11 -5.92 19.45
C ASN A 210 15.18 -7.00 19.67
N ALA A 211 16.12 -6.72 20.57
CA ALA A 211 17.21 -7.61 20.92
C ALA A 211 16.76 -8.94 21.56
N ASP A 212 15.51 -9.00 22.05
CA ASP A 212 14.89 -10.22 22.58
C ASP A 212 14.27 -11.12 21.50
N GLY A 213 14.35 -10.71 20.22
CA GLY A 213 13.81 -11.44 19.08
C GLY A 213 12.38 -11.05 18.69
N SER A 214 11.70 -10.22 19.47
CA SER A 214 10.39 -9.69 19.07
C SER A 214 10.52 -8.61 17.99
N SER A 215 9.49 -8.45 17.17
CA SER A 215 9.41 -7.37 16.19
C SER A 215 7.99 -6.85 16.03
N SER A 216 7.86 -5.57 15.70
CA SER A 216 6.58 -4.90 15.43
C SER A 216 6.65 -4.05 14.17
N HIS A 217 5.52 -3.84 13.49
CA HIS A 217 5.45 -3.04 12.28
C HIS A 217 4.37 -1.96 12.36
N GLU A 218 4.54 -0.91 11.56
CA GLU A 218 3.61 0.21 11.42
C GLU A 218 3.51 0.63 9.96
N VAL A 219 2.33 1.14 9.56
CA VAL A 219 2.15 1.84 8.28
C VAL A 219 2.17 3.34 8.58
N LEU A 220 3.29 3.99 8.29
CA LEU A 220 3.46 5.43 8.54
C LEU A 220 2.72 6.28 7.52
N GLY A 221 2.61 5.78 6.30
CA GLY A 221 1.91 6.48 5.24
C GLY A 221 1.56 5.60 4.06
N ALA A 222 0.58 6.02 3.28
CA ALA A 222 0.14 5.31 2.10
C ALA A 222 -0.64 6.23 1.16
N SER A 223 -0.50 5.96 -0.15
CA SER A 223 -1.46 6.49 -1.12
C SER A 223 -2.87 5.94 -0.86
N PRO A 224 -3.94 6.74 -1.00
CA PRO A 224 -5.31 6.27 -0.77
C PRO A 224 -5.90 5.42 -1.89
N PHE A 225 -5.18 5.32 -2.99
CA PHE A 225 -5.48 4.37 -4.04
C PHE A 225 -4.16 3.95 -4.70
N PRO A 226 -3.96 2.65 -4.99
CA PRO A 226 -4.85 1.51 -4.80
C PRO A 226 -5.04 1.10 -3.33
N ARG A 227 -5.79 0.02 -3.05
CA ARG A 227 -5.87 -0.56 -1.70
C ARG A 227 -4.54 -1.23 -1.36
N HIS A 228 -4.12 -1.15 -0.09
CA HIS A 228 -2.89 -1.81 0.38
C HIS A 228 -3.19 -2.80 1.50
N TRP A 229 -2.63 -3.99 1.39
CA TRP A 229 -2.67 -5.04 2.41
C TRP A 229 -1.29 -5.23 3.03
N ILE A 230 -1.24 -5.45 4.32
CA ILE A 230 -0.02 -5.59 5.12
C ILE A 230 0.13 -7.02 5.58
N TYR A 231 1.31 -7.60 5.38
CA TYR A 231 1.65 -8.97 5.74
C TYR A 231 2.80 -8.96 6.75
N ASP A 232 2.73 -9.87 7.71
CA ASP A 232 3.76 -10.08 8.73
C ASP A 232 4.99 -10.81 8.18
N ALA A 233 5.98 -11.05 9.05
CA ALA A 233 7.22 -11.72 8.69
C ALA A 233 7.04 -13.17 8.21
N SER A 234 5.91 -13.83 8.55
CA SER A 234 5.56 -15.15 8.04
C SER A 234 4.89 -15.12 6.67
N GLY A 235 4.64 -13.92 6.14
CA GLY A 235 3.90 -13.67 4.92
C GLY A 235 2.39 -13.82 5.09
N LYS A 236 1.85 -13.85 6.33
CA LYS A 236 0.41 -13.91 6.59
C LYS A 236 -0.18 -12.49 6.61
N LEU A 237 -1.35 -12.34 6.02
CA LEU A 237 -2.11 -11.08 6.02
C LEU A 237 -2.42 -10.65 7.45
N ALA A 238 -1.90 -9.49 7.84
CA ALA A 238 -1.96 -8.94 9.19
C ALA A 238 -2.93 -7.76 9.30
N ASN A 239 -2.88 -6.82 8.35
CA ASN A 239 -3.72 -5.62 8.39
C ASN A 239 -4.09 -5.13 6.98
N LYS A 240 -5.05 -4.20 6.90
CA LYS A 240 -5.38 -3.46 5.67
C LYS A 240 -5.24 -1.97 5.90
N VAL A 241 -4.79 -1.24 4.90
CA VAL A 241 -4.80 0.22 4.92
C VAL A 241 -6.21 0.69 4.54
N ALA A 242 -6.93 1.27 5.49
CA ALA A 242 -8.15 2.04 5.24
C ALA A 242 -7.74 3.45 4.87
N THR A 243 -8.31 4.02 3.81
CA THR A 243 -7.93 5.38 3.42
C THR A 243 -9.06 6.38 3.46
N THR A 244 -8.63 7.63 3.62
CA THR A 244 -9.44 8.80 3.86
C THR A 244 -9.71 9.52 2.54
N ASP A 245 -10.96 9.49 2.11
CA ASP A 245 -11.55 10.38 1.10
C ASP A 245 -10.95 10.35 -0.32
N PHE A 246 -11.56 9.51 -1.18
CA PHE A 246 -11.30 9.48 -2.62
C PHE A 246 -11.63 10.82 -3.35
N SER A 247 -12.46 11.71 -2.80
CA SER A 247 -12.99 12.88 -3.51
C SER A 247 -12.11 14.14 -3.44
N SER A 248 -11.31 14.30 -2.38
CA SER A 248 -10.28 15.36 -2.26
C SER A 248 -8.97 15.02 -2.98
N TRP A 249 -8.84 13.81 -3.51
CA TRP A 249 -7.58 13.14 -3.86
C TRP A 249 -6.89 13.53 -5.19
N SER A 250 -7.62 13.95 -6.23
CA SER A 250 -7.05 14.12 -7.59
C SER A 250 -5.94 15.19 -7.71
N GLY A 251 -5.72 16.02 -6.68
CA GLY A 251 -4.68 17.05 -6.65
C GLY A 251 -3.41 16.69 -5.86
N ASP A 252 -3.41 15.60 -5.08
CA ASP A 252 -2.46 15.40 -3.96
C ASP A 252 -1.37 14.38 -4.29
N ILE A 253 -1.65 13.41 -5.16
CA ILE A 253 -0.71 12.38 -5.66
C ILE A 253 0.28 12.85 -6.72
N PHE A 254 0.37 14.16 -6.92
CA PHE A 254 1.21 14.77 -7.93
C PHE A 254 2.09 15.86 -7.30
N GLY A 255 3.37 15.55 -7.08
CA GLY A 255 4.38 16.54 -6.68
C GLY A 255 4.65 16.56 -5.17
N ALA A 256 4.50 17.73 -4.52
CA ALA A 256 4.99 17.97 -3.17
C ALA A 256 4.32 17.14 -2.06
N ARG A 257 3.08 16.67 -2.25
CA ARG A 257 2.32 15.87 -1.27
C ARG A 257 2.52 14.35 -1.43
N THR A 258 3.75 13.98 -1.79
CA THR A 258 4.20 12.59 -1.89
C THR A 258 5.56 12.47 -1.21
N PRO A 259 5.99 11.27 -0.80
CA PRO A 259 7.30 11.08 -0.16
C PRO A 259 8.49 11.52 -1.02
N TRP A 260 8.35 11.51 -2.35
CA TRP A 260 9.36 12.04 -3.29
C TRP A 260 9.24 13.56 -3.51
N GLY A 261 8.32 14.21 -2.80
CA GLY A 261 8.11 15.65 -2.75
C GLY A 261 8.59 16.22 -1.42
N LYS A 262 7.65 16.58 -0.54
CA LYS A 262 7.88 17.24 0.75
C LYS A 262 7.11 16.60 1.91
N GLU A 263 6.11 15.77 1.66
CA GLU A 263 5.16 15.29 2.67
C GLU A 263 4.77 13.84 2.41
N ASP A 264 4.58 13.06 3.47
CA ASP A 264 3.95 11.74 3.41
C ASP A 264 2.49 11.83 3.90
N SER A 265 1.61 11.01 3.34
CA SER A 265 0.18 11.00 3.69
C SER A 265 -0.08 9.97 4.80
N PRO A 266 -0.67 10.35 5.95
CA PRO A 266 -0.93 9.41 7.03
C PRO A 266 -1.88 8.30 6.58
N ALA A 267 -1.62 7.07 7.03
CA ALA A 267 -2.43 5.90 6.73
C ALA A 267 -3.22 5.44 7.97
N PHE A 268 -4.50 5.12 7.79
CA PHE A 268 -5.28 4.43 8.81
C PHE A 268 -5.20 2.93 8.56
N VAL A 269 -5.03 2.13 9.60
CA VAL A 269 -4.87 0.68 9.50
C VAL A 269 -6.04 0.02 10.20
N THR A 270 -6.72 -0.89 9.50
CA THR A 270 -7.90 -1.62 10.01
C THR A 270 -7.67 -3.12 9.92
N GLN A 271 -8.51 -3.88 10.64
CA GLN A 271 -8.47 -5.34 10.65
C GLN A 271 -8.89 -5.93 9.30
N VAL A 272 -8.44 -7.15 9.03
CA VAL A 272 -8.66 -7.86 7.78
C VAL A 272 -10.06 -8.49 7.78
N GLU A 273 -10.84 -8.27 6.73
CA GLU A 273 -12.10 -9.00 6.49
C GLU A 273 -11.89 -10.52 6.37
N SER A 274 -12.85 -11.29 6.84
CA SER A 274 -12.97 -12.73 6.60
C SER A 274 -13.13 -13.07 5.10
N GLU A 275 -12.85 -14.33 4.74
CA GLU A 275 -13.07 -14.85 3.38
C GLU A 275 -14.54 -14.69 2.96
N LEU A 276 -15.46 -14.93 3.89
CA LEU A 276 -16.88 -14.73 3.68
C LEU A 276 -17.25 -13.27 3.39
N GLU A 277 -16.71 -12.31 4.15
CA GLU A 277 -16.93 -10.88 3.87
C GLU A 277 -16.45 -10.48 2.48
N ARG A 278 -15.33 -11.05 2.00
CA ARG A 278 -14.84 -10.84 0.63
C ARG A 278 -15.81 -11.40 -0.40
N GLU A 279 -16.31 -12.63 -0.19
CA GLU A 279 -17.27 -13.25 -1.09
C GLU A 279 -18.57 -12.43 -1.16
N LEU A 280 -19.06 -11.99 0.00
CA LEU A 280 -20.26 -11.17 0.12
C LEU A 280 -20.07 -9.78 -0.50
N SER A 281 -18.91 -9.14 -0.34
CA SER A 281 -18.57 -7.90 -1.04
C SER A 281 -18.73 -8.06 -2.55
N GLN A 282 -18.16 -9.13 -3.12
CA GLN A 282 -18.29 -9.41 -4.55
C GLN A 282 -19.73 -9.65 -4.97
N ARG A 283 -20.51 -10.40 -4.19
CA ARG A 283 -21.93 -10.66 -4.46
C ARG A 283 -22.77 -9.38 -4.41
N ILE A 284 -22.57 -8.53 -3.41
CA ILE A 284 -23.28 -7.24 -3.27
C ILE A 284 -22.95 -6.32 -4.44
N MET A 285 -21.70 -6.31 -4.88
CA MET A 285 -21.21 -5.36 -5.90
C MET A 285 -21.42 -5.83 -7.34
N ARG A 286 -21.52 -7.14 -7.58
CA ARG A 286 -21.75 -7.76 -8.90
C ARG A 286 -23.14 -8.38 -9.03
N GLY A 287 -23.92 -8.44 -7.95
CA GLY A 287 -25.30 -8.93 -7.94
C GLY A 287 -26.22 -8.07 -8.81
N GLY A 288 -27.26 -8.70 -9.38
CA GLY A 288 -28.00 -8.16 -10.53
C GLY A 288 -28.60 -6.76 -10.35
N ALA A 289 -29.00 -6.37 -9.14
CA ALA A 289 -29.52 -5.02 -8.87
C ALA A 289 -28.38 -4.04 -8.59
N LYS A 290 -28.39 -2.89 -9.26
CA LYS A 290 -27.40 -1.83 -9.05
C LYS A 290 -27.43 -1.35 -7.59
N PRO A 291 -26.32 -1.44 -6.84
CA PRO A 291 -26.31 -1.05 -5.43
C PRO A 291 -26.58 0.45 -5.26
N GLN A 292 -27.36 0.79 -4.23
CA GLN A 292 -27.50 2.18 -3.81
C GLN A 292 -26.27 2.57 -2.99
N PHE A 293 -25.86 3.84 -3.05
CA PHE A 293 -24.70 4.32 -2.30
C PHE A 293 -25.10 5.44 -1.36
N ARG A 294 -24.59 5.41 -0.12
CA ARG A 294 -24.67 6.52 0.83
C ARG A 294 -23.27 7.07 1.05
N LYS A 295 -23.17 8.39 1.14
CA LYS A 295 -21.95 9.11 1.50
C LYS A 295 -22.17 9.79 2.85
N LEU A 296 -21.14 9.79 3.67
CA LEU A 296 -21.13 10.44 4.97
C LEU A 296 -19.91 11.36 5.04
N ALA A 297 -20.10 12.57 5.55
CA ALA A 297 -19.00 13.41 5.98
C ALA A 297 -18.43 12.90 7.31
N LYS A 298 -17.24 13.39 7.67
CA LYS A 298 -16.65 13.15 8.99
C LYS A 298 -17.66 13.55 10.09
N ASP A 299 -17.70 12.76 11.15
CA ASP A 299 -18.54 12.87 12.34
C ASP A 299 -20.04 12.57 12.13
N GLU A 300 -20.48 12.34 10.88
CA GLU A 300 -21.84 11.89 10.59
C GLU A 300 -22.09 10.44 11.03
N ILE A 301 -23.34 10.14 11.38
CA ILE A 301 -23.75 8.82 11.87
C ILE A 301 -24.43 8.05 10.74
N LEU A 302 -23.93 6.84 10.44
CA LEU A 302 -24.55 5.93 9.48
C LEU A 302 -25.84 5.32 10.03
N VAL A 303 -25.78 4.80 11.26
CA VAL A 303 -26.89 4.22 12.03
C VAL A 303 -26.67 4.48 13.52
N LYS A 304 -27.74 4.59 14.31
CA LYS A 304 -27.66 4.69 15.77
C LYS A 304 -28.08 3.39 16.44
N GLN A 305 -27.45 3.09 17.57
CA GLN A 305 -27.86 2.00 18.46
C GLN A 305 -29.33 2.17 18.86
N GLY A 306 -30.08 1.07 18.86
CA GLY A 306 -31.50 1.03 19.18
C GLY A 306 -32.44 1.36 18.03
N ASP A 307 -31.95 1.96 16.94
CA ASP A 307 -32.79 2.22 15.75
C ASP A 307 -33.22 0.89 15.10
N ALA A 308 -34.40 0.87 14.50
CA ALA A 308 -34.80 -0.23 13.64
C ALA A 308 -33.89 -0.28 12.39
N GLY A 309 -33.45 -1.48 12.01
CA GLY A 309 -32.49 -1.69 10.93
C GLY A 309 -32.87 -2.87 10.04
N GLN A 310 -33.20 -2.59 8.79
CA GLN A 310 -33.51 -3.61 7.77
C GLN A 310 -32.54 -3.59 6.58
N GLU A 311 -31.48 -2.79 6.67
CA GLU A 311 -30.49 -2.62 5.60
C GLU A 311 -29.13 -3.18 6.04
N LEU A 312 -28.39 -3.73 5.09
CA LEU A 312 -26.96 -4.04 5.19
C LEU A 312 -26.15 -2.94 4.53
N PHE A 313 -24.95 -2.72 5.06
CA PHE A 313 -23.98 -1.82 4.45
C PHE A 313 -22.68 -2.54 4.18
N LEU A 314 -22.14 -2.36 2.99
CA LEU A 314 -20.75 -2.68 2.67
C LEU A 314 -19.95 -1.38 2.70
N LEU A 315 -18.97 -1.27 3.60
CA LEU A 315 -18.09 -0.12 3.67
C LEU A 315 -17.15 -0.12 2.47
N LEU A 316 -17.24 0.87 1.58
CA LEU A 316 -16.43 0.93 0.35
C LEU A 316 -15.20 1.80 0.51
N ASP A 317 -15.33 2.89 1.29
CA ASP A 317 -14.30 3.90 1.52
C ASP A 317 -14.50 4.54 2.90
N GLY A 318 -13.39 4.96 3.53
CA GLY A 318 -13.38 5.59 4.85
C GLY A 318 -13.35 4.64 6.05
N VAL A 319 -13.38 5.21 7.25
CA VAL A 319 -13.34 4.52 8.54
C VAL A 319 -14.58 4.88 9.38
N LEU A 320 -15.21 3.88 9.96
CA LEU A 320 -16.29 4.03 10.93
C LEU A 320 -15.82 3.59 12.33
N SER A 321 -16.18 4.36 13.34
CA SER A 321 -16.16 3.96 14.76
C SER A 321 -17.42 3.17 15.07
N VAL A 322 -17.26 2.05 15.77
CA VAL A 322 -18.34 1.26 16.35
C VAL A 322 -18.48 1.66 17.82
N GLU A 323 -19.63 2.23 18.18
CA GLU A 323 -19.91 2.77 19.50
C GLU A 323 -21.08 2.02 20.16
N VAL A 324 -20.86 1.49 21.37
CA VAL A 324 -21.91 0.88 22.20
C VAL A 324 -22.06 1.70 23.46
N ASP A 325 -23.29 2.10 23.76
CA ASP A 325 -23.65 3.00 24.86
C ASP A 325 -22.81 4.30 24.86
N GLY A 326 -22.52 4.78 23.66
CA GLY A 326 -21.72 6.00 23.41
C GLY A 326 -20.21 5.83 23.59
N LYS A 327 -19.71 4.61 23.83
CA LYS A 327 -18.27 4.33 23.96
C LYS A 327 -17.72 3.66 22.70
N PRO A 328 -16.63 4.17 22.11
CA PRO A 328 -15.99 3.52 20.96
C PRO A 328 -15.33 2.21 21.41
N ILE A 329 -15.67 1.12 20.74
CA ILE A 329 -15.17 -0.23 21.06
C ILE A 329 -14.34 -0.84 19.92
N ALA A 330 -14.52 -0.35 18.68
CA ALA A 330 -13.78 -0.81 17.51
C ALA A 330 -13.80 0.23 16.38
N GLU A 331 -12.87 0.08 15.45
CA GLU A 331 -12.88 0.78 14.17
C GLU A 331 -12.99 -0.24 13.04
N VAL A 332 -13.79 0.09 12.02
CA VAL A 332 -14.00 -0.75 10.84
C VAL A 332 -13.67 0.05 9.58
N GLY A 333 -13.01 -0.64 8.64
CA GLY A 333 -12.51 -0.07 7.39
C GLY A 333 -13.16 -0.67 6.15
N PRO A 334 -12.73 -0.22 4.96
CA PRO A 334 -13.30 -0.66 3.70
C PRO A 334 -13.30 -2.17 3.54
N GLY A 335 -14.44 -2.70 3.10
CA GLY A 335 -14.82 -4.09 2.85
C GLY A 335 -15.57 -4.76 4.02
N ALA A 336 -15.66 -4.11 5.18
CA ALA A 336 -16.49 -4.56 6.28
C ALA A 336 -17.98 -4.59 5.92
N ILE A 337 -18.68 -5.64 6.35
CA ILE A 337 -20.15 -5.74 6.26
C ILE A 337 -20.75 -5.33 7.59
N LEU A 338 -21.75 -4.47 7.53
CA LEU A 338 -22.30 -3.79 8.71
C LEU A 338 -23.81 -3.93 8.74
N GLY A 339 -24.35 -4.15 9.93
CA GLY A 339 -25.79 -4.21 10.16
C GLY A 339 -26.40 -5.60 10.03
N GLU A 340 -25.56 -6.61 9.87
CA GLU A 340 -25.90 -8.04 9.81
C GLU A 340 -26.68 -8.51 11.04
N ARG A 341 -26.32 -8.04 12.24
CA ARG A 341 -26.99 -8.44 13.49
C ARG A 341 -28.44 -8.00 13.54
N ALA A 342 -28.73 -6.78 13.08
CA ALA A 342 -30.10 -6.28 13.05
C ALA A 342 -31.01 -7.16 12.19
N LEU A 343 -30.47 -7.81 11.14
CA LEU A 343 -31.22 -8.71 10.29
C LEU A 343 -31.39 -10.13 10.85
N LEU A 344 -30.49 -10.56 11.71
CA LEU A 344 -30.53 -11.89 12.32
C LEU A 344 -31.30 -11.92 13.65
N GLU A 345 -31.29 -10.80 14.38
CA GLU A 345 -31.82 -10.68 15.74
C GLU A 345 -33.17 -9.96 15.74
N THR A 346 -33.36 -8.99 16.63
CA THR A 346 -34.63 -8.32 16.93
C THR A 346 -35.01 -7.22 15.93
N GLY A 347 -34.28 -7.03 14.83
CA GLY A 347 -34.51 -5.91 13.91
C GLY A 347 -33.90 -4.58 14.37
N THR A 348 -33.14 -4.56 15.47
CA THR A 348 -32.58 -3.33 16.06
C THR A 348 -31.07 -3.26 15.93
N ARG A 349 -30.51 -2.07 15.71
CA ARG A 349 -29.06 -1.84 15.65
C ARG A 349 -28.43 -1.99 17.03
N THR A 350 -27.38 -2.82 17.13
CA THR A 350 -26.69 -3.09 18.41
C THR A 350 -25.64 -2.04 18.78
N ALA A 351 -25.20 -1.24 17.80
CA ALA A 351 -24.24 -0.17 17.97
C ALA A 351 -24.54 1.03 17.08
N THR A 352 -23.97 2.18 17.46
CA THR A 352 -23.89 3.38 16.63
C THR A 352 -22.65 3.29 15.75
N LEU A 353 -22.81 3.59 14.46
CA LEU A 353 -21.69 3.65 13.51
C LEU A 353 -21.44 5.11 13.12
N ARG A 354 -20.29 5.65 13.51
CA ARG A 354 -19.91 7.05 13.27
C ARG A 354 -18.73 7.17 12.32
N ALA A 355 -18.83 8.06 11.34
CA ALA A 355 -17.76 8.34 10.39
C ALA A 355 -16.59 9.05 11.08
N LEU A 356 -15.42 8.42 11.15
CA LEU A 356 -14.18 9.08 11.58
C LEU A 356 -13.52 9.87 10.43
N THR A 357 -13.92 9.54 9.20
CA THR A 357 -13.44 10.14 7.94
C THR A 357 -14.64 10.37 7.01
N ALA A 358 -14.45 10.97 5.83
CA ALA A 358 -15.46 10.83 4.79
C ALA A 358 -15.65 9.33 4.47
N VAL A 359 -16.89 8.87 4.41
CA VAL A 359 -17.24 7.45 4.25
C VAL A 359 -18.17 7.29 3.05
N ARG A 360 -18.00 6.17 2.33
CA ARG A 360 -18.95 5.72 1.32
C ARG A 360 -19.31 4.26 1.58
N VAL A 361 -20.61 3.97 1.59
CA VAL A 361 -21.14 2.61 1.74
C VAL A 361 -22.01 2.23 0.55
N ALA A 362 -22.01 0.96 0.17
CA ALA A 362 -23.08 0.37 -0.62
C ALA A 362 -24.17 -0.12 0.34
N VAL A 363 -25.42 0.20 0.01
CA VAL A 363 -26.60 -0.27 0.72
C VAL A 363 -27.09 -1.53 0.01
N ALA A 364 -27.18 -2.62 0.75
CA ALA A 364 -27.66 -3.91 0.27
C ALA A 364 -28.94 -4.29 1.01
N SER A 365 -29.84 -4.92 0.27
CA SER A 365 -31.09 -5.43 0.80
C SER A 365 -30.87 -6.85 1.37
N PRO A 366 -31.59 -7.26 2.44
CA PRO A 366 -31.41 -8.56 3.08
C PRO A 366 -31.54 -9.75 2.12
N ASP A 367 -32.39 -9.66 1.10
CA ASP A 367 -32.61 -10.69 0.08
C ASP A 367 -31.37 -10.93 -0.82
N GLN A 368 -30.37 -10.05 -0.78
CA GLN A 368 -29.12 -10.20 -1.53
C GLN A 368 -28.09 -11.09 -0.81
N VAL A 369 -28.31 -11.41 0.47
CA VAL A 369 -27.37 -12.17 1.31
C VAL A 369 -28.13 -13.28 2.06
N SER A 370 -27.62 -14.52 2.05
CA SER A 370 -28.29 -15.61 2.77
C SER A 370 -28.16 -15.45 4.29
N ALA A 371 -29.15 -15.94 5.04
CA ALA A 371 -29.16 -15.86 6.50
C ALA A 371 -27.95 -16.58 7.13
N GLU A 372 -27.51 -17.68 6.52
CA GLU A 372 -26.33 -18.43 6.97
C GLU A 372 -25.06 -17.59 6.84
N ALA A 373 -24.91 -16.85 5.74
CA ALA A 373 -23.77 -15.97 5.53
C ALA A 373 -23.79 -14.78 6.50
N LEU A 374 -24.97 -14.24 6.82
CA LEU A 374 -25.07 -13.19 7.84
C LEU A 374 -24.65 -13.71 9.22
N ALA A 375 -25.07 -14.93 9.59
CA ALA A 375 -24.77 -15.52 10.89
C ALA A 375 -23.27 -15.74 11.11
N GLU A 376 -22.55 -16.15 10.06
CA GLU A 376 -21.11 -16.34 10.12
C GLU A 376 -20.35 -15.00 10.23
N VAL A 377 -20.76 -13.95 9.49
CA VAL A 377 -20.21 -12.59 9.67
C VAL A 377 -20.46 -12.08 11.09
N ALA A 378 -21.68 -12.25 11.62
CA ALA A 378 -22.04 -11.84 12.97
C ALA A 378 -21.19 -12.55 14.04
N GLY A 379 -20.85 -13.81 13.83
CA GLY A 379 -19.95 -14.58 14.70
C GLY A 379 -18.54 -13.96 14.81
N GLY A 380 -18.03 -13.39 13.72
CA GLY A 380 -16.74 -12.67 13.69
C GLY A 380 -16.80 -11.25 14.27
N HIS A 381 -17.97 -10.63 14.29
CA HIS A 381 -18.19 -9.23 14.72
C HIS A 381 -18.65 -9.07 16.17
N ARG A 382 -18.83 -10.16 16.91
CA ARG A 382 -19.30 -10.17 18.31
C ARG A 382 -18.23 -9.67 19.31
N ARG A 383 -17.78 -8.42 19.12
CA ARG A 383 -16.77 -7.75 19.96
C ARG A 383 -17.39 -7.00 21.14
N GLU A 384 -18.69 -6.75 21.09
CA GLU A 384 -19.46 -5.97 22.07
C GLU A 384 -19.83 -6.77 23.33
N GLU A 385 -19.89 -8.11 23.22
CA GLU A 385 -20.23 -9.00 24.34
C GLU A 385 -19.04 -9.29 25.27
N ASN A 386 -17.84 -8.80 24.91
CA ASN A 386 -16.61 -8.96 25.68
C ASN A 386 -16.18 -7.67 26.43
N VAL A 387 -17.06 -6.67 26.53
CA VAL A 387 -16.81 -5.38 27.21
C VAL A 387 -17.54 -5.28 28.54
#